data_AF-A0A250JMC2-F1
#
_entry.id   AF-A0A250JMC2-F1
#
_cell.length_a   1.000
_cell.length_b   1.000
_cell.length_c   1.000
_cell.angle_alpha   90.00
_cell.angle_beta   90.00
_cell.angle_gamma   90.00
#
_symmetry.space_group_name_H-M   'P 1'
#
loop_
_entity.id
_entity.type
_entity.pdbx_description
1 polymer ?
#
loop_
_entity_poly.entity_id
_entity_poly.type
_entity_poly.pdbx_seq_one_letter_code
_entity_poly.pdbx_strand_id
1 'polypeptide(L)'
;MKQLLLLSLLLLPGLAAGAADAGKLAFDKACAGCHTVTPQGKDKGKRGAKAARPIPTERRGRGTDLGPLIPKRTPEQLSAWIARPSQVKPKTSCDTRLLPADDRELVLNYLAHSIHAPAPTREALLRQQLKQDLAARQAQKQRKANDPSRRSKGKK
;
A
#
# COMPACT_ATOMS: atom_id res chain seq x y z
N MET A 1 0.62 -41.28 0.02
CA MET A 1 1.70 -40.28 -0.20
C MET A 1 1.22 -38.92 -0.75
N LYS A 2 -0.08 -38.67 -0.98
CA LYS A 2 -0.59 -37.38 -1.50
C LYS A 2 -0.98 -36.34 -0.44
N GLN A 3 -1.14 -36.73 0.82
CA GLN A 3 -1.57 -35.83 1.91
C GLN A 3 -0.41 -35.01 2.53
N LEU A 4 0.84 -35.49 2.45
CA LEU A 4 2.00 -34.80 3.02
C LEU A 4 2.39 -33.53 2.24
N LEU A 5 2.06 -33.47 0.95
CA LEU A 5 2.32 -32.29 0.09
C LEU A 5 1.38 -31.11 0.40
N LEU A 6 0.19 -31.36 0.95
CA LEU A 6 -0.78 -30.31 1.27
C LEU A 6 -0.45 -29.58 2.58
N LEU A 7 0.24 -30.22 3.52
CA LEU A 7 0.65 -29.60 4.78
C LEU A 7 1.77 -28.58 4.59
N SER A 8 2.68 -28.78 3.64
CA SER A 8 3.79 -27.84 3.40
C SER A 8 3.36 -26.48 2.83
N LEU A 9 2.21 -26.42 2.14
CA LEU A 9 1.66 -25.15 1.62
C LEU A 9 0.98 -24.28 2.71
N LEU A 10 0.62 -24.87 3.86
CA LEU A 10 -0.05 -24.15 4.95
C LEU A 10 0.91 -23.34 5.84
N LEU A 11 2.23 -23.55 5.74
CA LEU A 11 3.24 -22.80 6.53
C LEU A 11 3.81 -21.56 5.83
N LEU A 12 3.50 -21.33 4.54
CA LEU A 12 3.97 -20.16 3.80
C LEU A 12 3.49 -18.79 4.33
N PRO A 13 2.30 -18.62 4.96
CA PRO A 13 1.83 -17.29 5.34
C PRO A 13 2.70 -16.56 6.38
N GLY A 14 3.41 -17.31 7.24
CA GLY A 14 4.20 -16.72 8.33
C GLY A 14 5.55 -16.13 7.87
N LEU A 15 6.16 -16.71 6.84
CA LEU A 15 7.47 -16.28 6.34
C LEU A 15 7.37 -14.93 5.61
N ALA A 16 6.29 -14.70 4.87
CA ALA A 16 6.06 -13.43 4.17
C ALA A 16 5.82 -12.26 5.13
N ALA A 17 5.13 -12.50 6.26
CA ALA A 17 4.92 -11.46 7.28
C ALA A 17 6.24 -11.07 7.97
N GLY A 18 7.06 -12.05 8.37
CA GLY A 18 8.37 -11.79 8.98
C GLY A 18 9.35 -11.05 8.06
N ALA A 19 9.31 -11.35 6.75
CA ALA A 19 10.12 -10.65 5.76
C ALA A 19 9.67 -9.18 5.54
N ALA A 20 8.37 -8.91 5.61
CA ALA A 20 7.83 -7.55 5.52
C ALA A 20 8.23 -6.70 6.73
N ASP A 21 8.24 -7.28 7.93
CA ASP A 21 8.66 -6.61 9.16
C ASP A 21 10.18 -6.33 9.18
N ALA A 22 10.99 -7.30 8.73
CA ALA A 22 12.43 -7.11 8.56
C ALA A 22 12.75 -6.03 7.52
N GLY A 23 12.04 -6.02 6.41
CA GLY A 23 12.15 -4.99 5.38
C GLY A 23 11.77 -3.59 5.86
N LYS A 24 10.70 -3.47 6.63
CA LYS A 24 10.31 -2.21 7.27
C LYS A 24 11.38 -1.73 8.25
N LEU A 25 11.93 -2.62 9.06
CA LEU A 25 12.98 -2.27 10.02
C LEU A 25 14.25 -1.76 9.33
N ALA A 26 14.68 -2.42 8.25
CA ALA A 26 15.81 -1.98 7.43
C ALA A 26 15.54 -0.59 6.81
N PHE A 27 14.32 -0.35 6.33
CA PHE A 27 13.89 0.96 5.83
C PHE A 27 13.91 2.03 6.93
N ASP A 28 13.40 1.72 8.12
CA ASP A 28 13.34 2.66 9.24
C ASP A 28 14.75 3.11 9.67
N LYS A 29 15.72 2.19 9.66
CA LYS A 29 17.12 2.47 9.99
C LYS A 29 17.82 3.35 8.97
N ALA A 30 17.62 3.09 7.67
CA ALA A 30 18.44 3.67 6.61
C ALA A 30 17.76 4.78 5.80
N CYS A 31 16.44 4.79 5.74
CA CYS A 31 15.69 5.62 4.80
C CYS A 31 14.69 6.56 5.49
N ALA A 32 14.08 6.17 6.62
CA ALA A 32 13.00 6.92 7.24
C ALA A 32 13.41 8.31 7.79
N GLY A 33 14.69 8.57 7.99
CA GLY A 33 15.19 9.91 8.34
C GLY A 33 14.97 10.95 7.22
N CYS A 34 14.88 10.50 5.97
CA CYS A 34 14.77 11.34 4.77
C CYS A 34 13.49 11.08 3.97
N HIS A 35 12.93 9.88 4.05
CA HIS A 35 11.82 9.41 3.23
C HIS A 35 10.62 8.97 4.07
N THR A 36 9.44 9.09 3.48
CA THR A 36 8.23 8.41 3.95
C THR A 36 7.73 7.48 2.86
N VAL A 37 6.93 6.48 3.25
CA VAL A 37 6.23 5.60 2.31
C VAL A 37 4.77 5.59 2.67
N THR A 38 3.95 6.35 1.93
CA THR A 38 2.50 6.31 2.09
C THR A 38 1.91 5.17 1.25
N PRO A 39 1.19 4.20 1.84
CA PRO A 39 0.55 3.13 1.08
C PRO A 39 -0.48 3.68 0.10
N GLN A 40 -0.50 3.17 -1.14
CA GLN A 40 -1.51 3.57 -2.10
C GLN A 40 -2.92 3.22 -1.58
N GLY A 41 -3.84 4.18 -1.68
CA GLY A 41 -5.24 4.04 -1.24
C GLY A 41 -5.57 4.62 0.15
N LYS A 42 -4.59 5.10 0.92
CA LYS A 42 -4.87 5.84 2.18
C LYS A 42 -5.18 7.34 1.98
N ASP A 43 -4.93 7.89 0.79
CA ASP A 43 -5.16 9.31 0.47
C ASP A 43 -6.52 9.59 -0.21
N LYS A 44 -7.62 9.16 0.41
CA LYS A 44 -8.96 9.71 0.10
C LYS A 44 -9.52 10.59 1.23
N GLY A 45 -8.65 11.29 1.96
CA GLY A 45 -9.07 12.17 3.04
C GLY A 45 -8.08 13.29 3.32
N LYS A 46 -8.30 14.45 2.68
CA LYS A 46 -7.83 15.78 3.11
C LYS A 46 -6.36 15.88 3.58
N ARG A 47 -5.45 16.09 2.65
CA ARG A 47 -4.40 17.11 2.84
C ARG A 47 -4.49 18.08 1.67
N GLY A 48 -5.00 19.27 1.96
CA GLY A 48 -5.15 20.32 0.97
C GLY A 48 -3.83 20.62 0.30
N ALA A 49 -3.89 20.93 -0.99
CA ALA A 49 -2.85 21.60 -1.74
C ALA A 49 -2.58 22.96 -1.08
N LYS A 50 -1.78 22.97 0.01
CA LYS A 50 -1.10 24.19 0.43
C LYS A 50 0.10 24.32 -0.50
N ALA A 51 0.07 25.40 -1.28
CA ALA A 51 1.19 25.87 -2.08
C ALA A 51 2.51 25.65 -1.32
N ALA A 52 3.47 25.02 -2.00
CA ALA A 52 4.77 24.64 -1.45
C ALA A 52 5.45 25.88 -0.85
N ARG A 53 5.40 26.01 0.49
CA ARG A 53 6.28 26.94 1.20
C ARG A 53 7.71 26.40 1.08
N PRO A 54 8.72 27.27 0.91
CA PRO A 54 10.11 26.84 0.88
C PRO A 54 10.42 26.04 2.15
N ILE A 55 10.89 24.82 1.97
CA ILE A 55 11.31 23.96 3.07
C ILE A 55 12.54 24.63 3.73
N PRO A 56 12.56 24.83 5.07
CA PRO A 56 13.72 25.37 5.76
C PRO A 56 14.99 24.60 5.40
N THR A 57 16.10 25.30 5.23
CA THR A 57 17.41 24.75 4.82
C THR A 57 17.87 23.57 5.69
N GLU A 58 17.46 23.55 6.96
CA GLU A 58 17.70 22.47 7.91
C GLU A 58 17.06 21.13 7.51
N ARG A 59 16.04 21.13 6.61
CA ARG A 59 15.32 19.93 6.16
C ARG A 59 15.63 19.52 4.72
N ARG A 60 16.71 20.03 4.10
CA ARG A 60 17.14 19.56 2.78
C ARG A 60 17.38 18.04 2.81
N GLY A 61 16.65 17.30 1.98
CA GLY A 61 16.69 15.83 1.91
C GLY A 61 15.60 15.11 2.72
N ARG A 62 14.79 15.83 3.53
CA ARG A 62 13.75 15.22 4.37
C ARG A 62 12.35 15.46 3.82
N GLY A 63 11.58 14.37 3.70
CA GLY A 63 10.13 14.41 3.45
C GLY A 63 9.70 14.04 2.03
N THR A 64 10.56 13.42 1.23
CA THR A 64 10.10 12.86 -0.06
C THR A 64 9.31 11.59 0.22
N ASP A 65 8.02 11.63 -0.10
CA ASP A 65 7.18 10.44 -0.12
C ASP A 65 7.54 9.58 -1.34
N LEU A 66 7.98 8.35 -1.07
CA LEU A 66 8.32 7.38 -2.09
C LEU A 66 7.09 6.64 -2.63
N GLY A 67 5.97 6.62 -1.89
CA GLY A 67 4.73 5.95 -2.28
C GLY A 67 4.30 6.19 -3.74
N PRO A 68 4.25 7.44 -4.24
CA PRO A 68 3.90 7.72 -5.64
C PRO A 68 5.04 7.52 -6.65
N LEU A 69 6.28 7.32 -6.20
CA LEU A 69 7.46 7.19 -7.04
C LEU A 69 7.85 5.73 -7.31
N ILE A 70 7.71 4.86 -6.30
CA ILE A 70 8.05 3.43 -6.41
C ILE A 70 7.30 2.73 -7.56
N PRO A 71 5.98 2.93 -7.78
CA PRO A 71 5.26 2.26 -8.87
C PRO A 71 5.70 2.68 -10.27
N LYS A 72 6.44 3.78 -10.40
CA LYS A 72 6.94 4.31 -11.67
C LYS A 72 8.32 3.74 -12.03
N ARG A 73 8.85 2.81 -11.23
CA ARG A 73 10.17 2.23 -11.38
C ARG A 73 10.09 0.71 -11.47
N THR A 74 10.96 0.12 -12.28
CA THR A 74 11.11 -1.34 -12.28
C THR A 74 11.92 -1.80 -11.05
N PRO A 75 11.81 -3.07 -10.64
CA PRO A 75 12.62 -3.62 -9.55
C PRO A 75 14.13 -3.41 -9.77
N GLU A 76 14.61 -3.54 -11.01
CA GLU A 76 16.02 -3.36 -11.37
C GLU A 76 16.45 -1.91 -11.21
N GLN A 77 15.60 -0.95 -11.60
CA GLN A 77 15.85 0.47 -11.42
C GLN A 77 15.93 0.86 -9.94
N LEU A 78 15.06 0.28 -9.11
CA LEU A 78 15.08 0.48 -7.66
C LEU A 78 16.31 -0.14 -7.03
N SER A 79 16.65 -1.38 -7.41
CA SER A 79 17.86 -2.06 -6.94
C SER A 79 19.13 -1.28 -7.28
N ALA A 80 19.28 -0.85 -8.55
CA ALA A 80 20.42 -0.04 -8.98
C ALA A 80 20.50 1.31 -8.23
N TRP A 81 19.36 1.96 -8.00
CA TRP A 81 19.28 3.19 -7.22
C TRP A 81 19.72 2.95 -5.77
N ILE A 82 19.14 1.98 -5.08
CA ILE A 82 19.46 1.66 -3.68
C ILE A 82 20.92 1.24 -3.55
N ALA A 83 21.46 0.53 -4.53
CA ALA A 83 22.83 0.08 -4.49
C ALA A 83 23.82 1.25 -4.48
N ARG A 84 23.66 2.22 -5.39
CA ARG A 84 24.58 3.35 -5.58
C ARG A 84 23.85 4.60 -6.13
N PRO A 85 23.14 5.38 -5.30
CA PRO A 85 22.36 6.53 -5.76
C PRO A 85 23.20 7.57 -6.50
N SER A 86 24.43 7.81 -6.03
CA SER A 86 25.35 8.80 -6.61
C SER A 86 25.88 8.41 -8.00
N GLN A 87 25.85 7.13 -8.36
CA GLN A 87 26.17 6.67 -9.71
C GLN A 87 24.99 6.86 -10.67
N VAL A 88 23.77 6.60 -10.19
CA VAL A 88 22.55 6.78 -11.01
C VAL A 88 22.21 8.26 -11.19
N LYS A 89 22.34 9.06 -10.13
CA LYS A 89 22.15 10.51 -10.16
C LYS A 89 23.32 11.20 -9.47
N PRO A 90 24.28 11.73 -10.25
CA PRO A 90 25.34 12.55 -9.71
C PRO A 90 24.77 13.70 -8.85
N LYS A 91 25.43 14.01 -7.73
CA LYS A 91 25.02 15.06 -6.78
C LYS A 91 23.70 14.81 -6.02
N THR A 92 23.18 13.58 -6.00
CA THR A 92 22.09 13.22 -5.08
C THR A 92 22.55 13.31 -3.62
N SER A 93 21.65 13.74 -2.73
CA SER A 93 21.88 13.73 -1.27
C SER A 93 21.46 12.40 -0.62
N CYS A 94 20.91 11.46 -1.40
CA CYS A 94 20.59 10.12 -0.92
C CYS A 94 21.88 9.30 -0.81
N ASP A 95 22.24 8.90 0.42
CA ASP A 95 23.42 8.08 0.69
C ASP A 95 22.99 6.73 1.28
N THR A 96 23.29 5.66 0.56
CA THR A 96 23.00 4.27 0.96
C THR A 96 24.27 3.46 1.20
N ARG A 97 25.45 4.10 1.29
CA ARG A 97 26.72 3.39 1.50
C ARG A 97 26.77 2.64 2.82
N LEU A 98 26.03 3.10 3.82
CA LEU A 98 25.91 2.47 5.14
C LEU A 98 24.84 1.36 5.19
N LEU A 99 24.15 1.07 4.08
CA LEU A 99 23.16 0.00 3.98
C LEU A 99 23.85 -1.31 3.57
N PRO A 100 23.94 -2.32 4.47
CA PRO A 100 24.51 -3.63 4.17
C PRO A 100 23.81 -4.30 2.98
N ALA A 101 24.53 -5.18 2.26
CA ALA A 101 23.98 -5.85 1.08
C ALA A 101 22.67 -6.60 1.39
N ASP A 102 22.64 -7.34 2.49
CA ASP A 102 21.46 -8.11 2.92
C ASP A 102 20.26 -7.20 3.23
N ASP A 103 20.51 -6.03 3.84
CA ASP A 103 19.47 -5.05 4.14
C ASP A 103 18.93 -4.37 2.86
N ARG A 104 19.69 -4.33 1.77
CA ARG A 104 19.23 -3.75 0.49
C ARG A 104 18.07 -4.54 -0.09
N GLU A 105 18.17 -5.87 -0.08
CA GLU A 105 17.08 -6.72 -0.56
C GLU A 105 15.85 -6.61 0.34
N LEU A 106 16.04 -6.54 1.66
CA LEU A 106 14.96 -6.32 2.61
C LEU A 106 14.22 -4.99 2.34
N VAL A 107 14.96 -3.90 2.10
CA VAL A 107 14.38 -2.60 1.74
C VAL A 107 13.67 -2.66 0.39
N LEU A 108 14.27 -3.30 -0.63
CA LEU A 108 13.66 -3.46 -1.95
C LEU A 108 12.33 -4.20 -1.87
N ASN A 109 12.30 -5.31 -1.13
CA ASN A 109 11.08 -6.09 -0.90
C ASN A 109 10.05 -5.26 -0.15
N TYR A 110 10.42 -4.56 0.91
CA TYR A 110 9.50 -3.66 1.62
C TYR A 110 8.90 -2.60 0.69
N LEU A 111 9.72 -1.93 -0.12
CA LEU A 111 9.24 -0.92 -1.07
C LEU A 111 8.27 -1.52 -2.10
N ALA A 112 8.57 -2.71 -2.63
CA ALA A 112 7.70 -3.41 -3.57
C ALA A 112 6.35 -3.81 -2.96
N HIS A 113 6.30 -4.20 -1.68
CA HIS A 113 5.04 -4.58 -1.02
C HIS A 113 4.26 -3.36 -0.51
N SER A 114 4.96 -2.31 -0.07
CA SER A 114 4.36 -1.12 0.55
C SER A 114 3.55 -0.25 -0.41
N ILE A 115 3.75 -0.40 -1.72
CA ILE A 115 2.94 0.28 -2.75
C ILE A 115 1.58 -0.35 -3.00
N HIS A 116 1.36 -1.57 -2.53
CA HIS A 116 0.06 -2.20 -2.59
C HIS A 116 -0.74 -1.82 -1.34
N ALA A 117 -2.01 -1.45 -1.52
CA ALA A 117 -2.91 -1.35 -0.38
C ALA A 117 -2.84 -2.69 0.38
N PRO A 118 -2.62 -2.68 1.71
CA PRO A 118 -2.63 -3.92 2.45
C PRO A 118 -3.95 -4.63 2.17
N ALA A 119 -3.90 -5.95 2.00
CA ALA A 119 -5.10 -6.73 1.76
C ALA A 119 -6.14 -6.40 2.84
N PRO A 120 -7.42 -6.22 2.47
CA PRO A 120 -8.45 -5.86 3.44
C PRO A 120 -8.51 -6.94 4.53
N THR A 121 -8.57 -6.51 5.79
CA THR A 121 -8.74 -7.44 6.90
C THR A 121 -10.06 -8.19 6.77
N ARG A 122 -10.16 -9.38 7.39
CA ARG A 122 -11.41 -10.17 7.41
C ARG A 122 -12.60 -9.33 7.90
N GLU A 123 -12.39 -8.52 8.93
CA GLU A 123 -13.40 -7.61 9.46
C GLU A 123 -13.80 -6.53 8.46
N ALA A 124 -12.85 -5.96 7.71
CA ALA A 124 -13.13 -4.99 6.66
C ALA A 124 -13.96 -5.62 5.54
N LEU A 125 -13.63 -6.85 5.14
CA LEU A 125 -14.40 -7.62 4.16
C LEU A 125 -15.83 -7.89 4.64
N LEU A 126 -16.00 -8.33 5.89
CA LEU A 126 -17.32 -8.57 6.49
C LEU A 126 -18.17 -7.29 6.55
N ARG A 127 -17.56 -6.15 6.93
CA ARG A 127 -18.24 -4.84 6.92
C ARG A 127 -18.65 -4.43 5.50
N GLN A 128 -17.80 -4.68 4.51
CA GLN A 128 -18.10 -4.38 3.11
C GLN A 128 -19.26 -5.24 2.60
N GLN A 129 -19.24 -6.55 2.88
CA GLN A 129 -20.31 -7.47 2.51
C GLN A 129 -21.65 -7.07 3.16
N LEU A 130 -21.64 -6.76 4.46
CA LEU A 130 -22.85 -6.28 5.15
C LEU A 130 -23.42 -5.01 4.50
N LYS A 131 -22.56 -4.05 4.12
CA LYS A 131 -23.01 -2.84 3.40
C LYS A 131 -23.64 -3.16 2.06
N GLN A 132 -23.06 -4.10 1.30
CA GLN A 132 -23.60 -4.53 0.01
C GLN A 132 -24.96 -5.21 0.18
N ASP A 133 -25.11 -6.09 1.17
CA ASP A 133 -26.36 -6.77 1.47
C ASP A 133 -27.48 -5.80 1.87
N LEU A 134 -27.15 -4.82 2.71
CA LEU A 134 -28.10 -3.78 3.11
C LEU A 134 -28.53 -2.91 1.92
N ALA A 135 -27.57 -2.51 1.08
CA ALA A 135 -27.86 -1.74 -0.13
C ALA A 135 -28.73 -2.52 -1.12
N ALA A 136 -28.45 -3.81 -1.33
CA ALA A 136 -29.25 -4.68 -2.19
C ALA A 136 -30.69 -4.82 -1.69
N ARG A 137 -30.87 -5.01 -0.37
CA ARG A 137 -32.20 -5.07 0.26
C ARG A 137 -32.96 -3.76 0.09
N GLN A 138 -32.31 -2.62 0.26
CA GLN A 138 -32.93 -1.31 0.05
C GLN A 138 -33.34 -1.10 -1.41
N ALA A 139 -32.46 -1.42 -2.36
CA ALA A 139 -32.76 -1.31 -3.79
C ALA A 139 -33.94 -2.22 -4.19
N GLN A 140 -34.00 -3.44 -3.66
CA GLN A 140 -35.11 -4.35 -3.94
C GLN A 140 -36.44 -3.82 -3.36
N LYS A 141 -36.43 -3.24 -2.15
CA LYS A 141 -37.62 -2.59 -1.57
C LYS A 141 -38.10 -1.41 -2.43
N GLN A 142 -37.18 -0.55 -2.88
CA GLN A 142 -37.51 0.58 -3.74
C GLN A 142 -38.09 0.12 -5.09
N ARG A 143 -37.52 -0.92 -5.71
CA ARG A 143 -38.07 -1.52 -6.95
C ARG A 143 -39.49 -2.04 -6.75
N LYS A 144 -39.77 -2.74 -5.64
CA LYS A 144 -41.11 -3.23 -5.31
C LYS A 144 -42.10 -2.10 -5.00
N ALA A 145 -41.65 -1.00 -4.42
CA ALA A 145 -42.49 0.17 -4.12
C ALA A 145 -42.84 0.97 -5.39
N ASN A 146 -41.92 1.02 -6.35
CA ASN A 146 -42.11 1.71 -7.64
C ASN A 146 -42.72 0.83 -8.74
N ASP A 147 -43.17 -0.37 -8.42
CA ASP A 147 -43.83 -1.27 -9.37
C ASP A 147 -45.21 -0.71 -9.77
N PRO A 148 -45.41 -0.29 -11.04
CA PRO A 148 -46.65 0.30 -11.51
C PRO A 148 -47.84 -0.67 -11.46
N SER A 149 -47.60 -1.99 -11.45
CA SER A 149 -48.66 -3.01 -11.33
C SER A 149 -49.35 -3.02 -9.96
N ARG A 150 -48.70 -2.49 -8.91
CA ARG A 150 -49.29 -2.30 -7.58
C ARG A 150 -50.12 -1.02 -7.47
N ARG A 151 -49.81 0.03 -8.25
CA ARG A 151 -50.54 1.31 -8.23
C ARG A 151 -51.93 1.23 -8.88
N SER A 152 -52.14 0.30 -9.82
CA SER A 152 -53.41 0.14 -10.53
C SER A 152 -54.45 -0.71 -9.78
N LYS A 153 -54.07 -1.45 -8.72
CA LYS A 153 -55.00 -2.28 -7.93
C LYS A 153 -55.68 -1.58 -6.75
N GLY A 154 -55.36 -0.31 -6.48
CA GLY A 154 -55.92 0.46 -5.35
C GLY A 154 -57.09 1.39 -5.68
N LYS A 155 -57.63 1.35 -6.91
CA LYS A 155 -58.74 2.20 -7.34
C LYS A 155 -59.94 1.31 -7.72
N LYS A 156 -60.72 0.92 -6.72
CA LYS A 156 -62.11 0.47 -6.85
C LYS A 156 -62.91 1.10 -5.74
#